data_AF-A0A4R3NUN2-F1
#
_entry.id   AF-A0A4R3NUN2-F1
#
_cell.length_a   1.000
_cell.length_b   1.000
_cell.length_c   1.000
_cell.angle_alpha   90.00
_cell.angle_beta   90.00
_cell.angle_gamma   90.00
#
_symmetry.space_group_name_H-M   'P 1'
#
loop_
_entity.id
_entity.type
_entity.pdbx_description
1 polymer ?
#
loop_
_entity_poly.entity_id
_entity_poly.type
_entity_poly.pdbx_seq_one_letter_code
_entity_poly.pdbx_strand_id
1 'polypeptide(L)' 'MTRALSVDLRRRVTDAIAQGKSRRAAAEQFAISAATAVRLQKRLDETGSVEPSPMGRPKGGGKLAP' A
#
# COMPACT_ATOMS: atom_id res chain seq x y z
N MET A 1 -10.78 13.13 5.72
CA MET A 1 -11.05 11.83 5.08
C MET A 1 -9.72 11.18 4.72
N THR A 2 -9.43 9.99 5.24
CA THR A 2 -8.25 9.19 4.89
C THR A 2 -8.64 8.15 3.85
N ARG A 3 -7.99 8.17 2.68
CA ARG A 3 -8.19 7.18 1.61
C ARG A 3 -6.86 6.49 1.29
N ALA A 4 -6.91 5.19 1.03
CA ALA A 4 -5.76 4.48 0.51
C ALA A 4 -5.35 5.05 -0.85
N LEU A 5 -4.04 5.01 -1.13
CA LEU A 5 -3.53 5.14 -2.50
C LEU A 5 -4.21 4.12 -3.42
N SER A 6 -4.45 4.51 -4.67
CA SER A 6 -5.07 3.63 -5.67
C SER A 6 -4.29 2.32 -5.83
N VAL A 7 -5.00 1.23 -6.08
CA VAL A 7 -4.39 -0.09 -6.30
C VAL A 7 -3.41 -0.05 -7.47
N ASP A 8 -3.78 0.66 -8.55
CA ASP A 8 -2.92 0.86 -9.71
C ASP A 8 -1.58 1.52 -9.34
N LEU A 9 -1.59 2.59 -8.55
CA LEU A 9 -0.34 3.23 -8.09
C LEU A 9 0.52 2.26 -7.28
N ARG A 10 -0.11 1.50 -6.38
CA ARG A 10 0.61 0.52 -5.56
C ARG A 10 1.25 -0.56 -6.41
N ARG A 11 0.52 -1.08 -7.40
CA ARG A 11 0.99 -2.09 -8.34
C ARG A 11 2.19 -1.58 -9.16
N ARG A 12 2.08 -0.38 -9.74
CA ARG A 12 3.19 0.20 -10.52
C ARG A 12 4.45 0.41 -9.69
N VAL A 13 4.30 0.81 -8.43
CA VAL A 13 5.45 0.96 -7.50
C VAL A 13 6.10 -0.40 -7.23
N THR A 14 5.33 -1.44 -6.91
CA THR A 14 5.88 -2.77 -6.62
C THR A 14 6.48 -3.43 -7.87
N ASP A 15 5.86 -3.23 -9.04
CA ASP A 15 6.38 -3.75 -10.31
C ASP A 15 7.71 -3.09 -10.67
N ALA A 16 7.84 -1.78 -10.45
CA ALA A 16 9.10 -1.07 -10.65
C ALA A 16 10.22 -1.59 -9.72
N ILE A 17 9.88 -1.94 -8.48
CA ILE A 17 10.84 -2.55 -7.53
C ILE A 17 11.20 -3.97 -7.98
N ALA A 18 10.22 -4.76 -8.43
CA ALA A 18 10.45 -6.10 -8.97
C ALA A 18 11.34 -6.09 -10.23
N GLN A 19 11.27 -5.02 -11.03
CA GLN A 19 12.15 -4.77 -12.17
C GLN A 19 13.58 -4.31 -11.79
N GLY A 20 13.92 -4.33 -10.49
CA GLY A 20 15.27 -4.05 -9.99
C GLY A 20 15.51 -2.62 -9.53
N LYS A 21 14.49 -1.74 -9.53
CA LYS A 21 14.65 -0.40 -8.95
C LYS A 21 14.72 -0.48 -7.42
N SER A 22 15.54 0.38 -6.83
CA SER A 22 15.52 0.56 -5.39
C SER A 22 14.16 1.15 -4.95
N ARG A 23 13.77 0.89 -3.70
CA ARG A 23 12.54 1.43 -3.10
C ARG A 23 12.52 2.97 -3.13
N ARG A 24 13.69 3.62 -3.03
CA ARG A 24 13.82 5.09 -3.14
C ARG A 24 13.63 5.58 -4.58
N ALA A 25 14.27 4.92 -5.55
CA ALA A 25 14.13 5.28 -6.96
C ALA A 25 12.68 5.12 -7.46
N ALA A 26 11.99 4.06 -7.03
CA ALA A 26 10.56 3.91 -7.32
C ALA A 26 9.73 5.02 -6.66
N ALA A 27 10.04 5.40 -5.42
CA ALA A 27 9.32 6.46 -4.73
C ALA A 27 9.44 7.82 -5.44
N GLU A 28 10.65 8.18 -5.89
CA GLU A 28 10.91 9.38 -6.68
C GLU A 28 10.15 9.37 -8.02
N GLN A 29 10.18 8.24 -8.74
CA GLN A 29 9.46 8.09 -10.02
C GLN A 29 7.95 8.33 -9.88
N PHE A 30 7.35 7.88 -8.78
CA PHE A 30 5.91 7.96 -8.55
C PHE A 30 5.50 9.11 -7.62
N ALA A 31 6.43 10.02 -7.29
CA ALA A 31 6.21 11.16 -6.40
C ALA A 31 5.57 10.79 -5.05
N ILE A 32 6.00 9.68 -4.46
CA ILE A 32 5.58 9.24 -3.11
C ILE A 32 6.76 9.26 -2.14
N SER A 33 6.48 9.19 -0.84
CA SER A 33 7.55 9.06 0.15
C SER A 33 8.25 7.70 0.04
N ALA A 34 9.57 7.67 0.30
CA ALA A 34 10.33 6.42 0.35
C ALA A 34 9.75 5.43 1.38
N ALA A 35 9.28 5.93 2.53
CA ALA A 35 8.62 5.11 3.55
C ALA A 35 7.34 4.43 3.02
N THR A 36 6.58 5.12 2.16
CA THR A 36 5.40 4.55 1.51
C THR A 36 5.79 3.40 0.57
N ALA A 37 6.81 3.58 -0.28
CA ALA A 37 7.29 2.52 -1.17
C ALA A 37 7.78 1.29 -0.39
N VAL A 38 8.51 1.51 0.71
CA VAL A 38 8.94 0.43 1.62
C VAL A 38 7.74 -0.34 2.17
N ARG A 39 6.72 0.37 2.67
CA ARG A 39 5.50 -0.26 3.23
C ARG A 39 4.70 -1.03 2.19
N LEU A 40 4.66 -0.55 0.95
CA LEU A 40 3.98 -1.25 -0.15
C LEU A 40 4.69 -2.56 -0.49
N GLN A 41 6.02 -2.53 -0.63
CA GLN A 41 6.79 -3.74 -0.89
C GLN A 41 6.69 -4.73 0.27
N LYS A 42 6.86 -4.26 1.51
CA LYS A 42 6.72 -5.11 2.71
C LYS A 42 5.37 -5.82 2.74
N ARG A 43 4.29 -5.12 2.41
CA ARG A 43 2.95 -5.71 2.35
C ARG A 43 2.84 -6.78 1.28
N LEU A 44 3.41 -6.55 0.10
CA LEU A 44 3.45 -7.53 -0.97
C LEU A 44 4.23 -8.78 -0.54
N ASP A 45 5.37 -8.60 0.12
CA ASP A 45 6.20 -9.70 0.65
C ASP A 45 5.45 -10.51 1.73
N GLU A 46 4.71 -9.84 2.61
CA GLU A 46 3.99 -10.48 3.73
C GLU A 46 2.67 -11.15 3.31
N THR A 47 1.96 -10.61 2.31
CA THR A 47 0.57 -11.00 2.01
C THR A 47 0.36 -11.48 0.56
N GLY A 48 1.35 -11.29 -0.31
CA GLY A 48 1.20 -11.53 -1.76
C GLY A 48 0.25 -10.54 -2.46
N SER A 49 -0.19 -9.48 -1.79
CA SER A 49 -1.20 -8.55 -2.31
C SER A 49 -0.85 -7.07 -2.14
N VAL A 50 -1.22 -6.26 -3.13
CA VAL A 50 -1.12 -4.79 -3.10
C VAL A 50 -2.42 -4.10 -2.62
N GLU A 51 -3.53 -4.84 -2.54
CA GLU A 51 -4.87 -4.34 -2.18
C GLU A 51 -4.90 -3.74 -0.78
N PRO A 52 -5.31 -2.50 -0.50
CA PRO A 52 -5.33 -1.98 0.87
C PRO A 52 -6.07 -2.89 1.87
N SER A 53 -5.54 -2.98 3.08
CA SER A 53 -6.28 -3.61 4.18
C SER A 53 -7.58 -2.84 4.46
N PRO A 54 -8.63 -3.48 5.00
CA PRO A 54 -9.87 -2.82 5.35
C PRO A 54 -9.61 -1.54 6.15
N MET A 55 -10.07 -0.41 5.62
CA MET A 55 -9.95 0.89 6.27
C MET A 55 -11.25 1.19 7.01
N GLY A 56 -11.13 1.77 8.21
CA GLY A 56 -12.27 2.12 9.04
C GLY A 56 -12.60 1.03 10.05
N ARG A 57 -13.80 1.10 10.62
CA ARG A 57 -14.18 0.26 11.75
C ARG A 57 -14.36 -1.20 11.31
N PRO A 58 -13.78 -2.18 12.02
CA PRO A 58 -14.05 -3.59 11.74
C PRO A 58 -15.55 -3.89 11.91
N LYS A 59 -16.08 -4.78 11.07
CA LYS A 59 -17.47 -5.25 11.17
C LYS A 59 -17.60 -6.12 12.43
N GLY A 60 -18.39 -5.69 13.42
CA GLY A 60 -18.58 -6.45 14.66
C GLY A 60 -19.37 -5.72 15.76
N GLY A 61 -20.03 -6.54 16.61
CA GLY A 61 -21.03 -6.22 17.62
C GLY A 61 -20.54 -5.51 18.89
N GLY A 62 -19.77 -4.44 18.73
CA GLY A 62 -19.47 -3.52 19.82
C GLY A 62 -20.67 -2.64 20.18
N LYS A 63 -20.56 -1.86 21.26
CA LYS A 63 -21.58 -0.91 21.79
C LYS A 63 -22.11 0.13 20.78
N LEU A 64 -21.54 0.18 19.59
CA LEU A 64 -21.87 1.10 18.50
C LEU A 64 -22.28 0.36 17.22
N ALA A 65 -22.61 -0.93 17.28
CA ALA A 65 -23.26 -1.65 16.18
C ALA A 65 -24.65 -1.03 15.92
N PRO A 66 -25.17 -1.06 14.68
CA PRO A 66 -26.53 -0.59 14.41
C PRO A 66 -27.56 -1.36 15.26
#